data_AF-A0A353FIS1-F1
#
_entry.id   AF-A0A353FIS1-F1
#
_cell.length_a   1.000
_cell.length_b   1.000
_cell.length_c   1.000
_cell.angle_alpha   90.00
_cell.angle_beta   90.00
_cell.angle_gamma   90.00
#
_symmetry.space_group_name_H-M   'P 1'
#
loop_
_entity.id
_entity.type
_entity.pdbx_description
1 polymer ?
#
loop_
_entity_poly.entity_id
_entity_poly.type
_entity_poly.pdbx_seq_one_letter_code
_entity_poly.pdbx_strand_id
1 'polypeptide(L)'
;MPGAEATARDLEGALNLAGNASVPPVLCCSALDGRGMDDVLSTLNSIRGHLEESGELALRRGKRSLSRVQSLIGDGLRRRAWKDGNLASRARKLLEEGMPAEQVAGVILERALMKLSETAQ
;
A
#
# COMPACT_ATOMS: atom_id res chain seq x y z
N MET A 1 12.73 -12.69 -30.30
CA MET A 1 11.97 -13.82 -29.69
C MET A 1 10.52 -13.67 -30.13
N PRO A 2 10.05 -14.44 -31.12
CA PRO A 2 8.79 -14.12 -31.82
C PRO A 2 7.55 -14.05 -30.92
N GLY A 3 7.43 -14.96 -29.95
CA GLY A 3 6.30 -14.95 -29.01
C GLY A 3 6.31 -13.73 -28.06
N ALA A 4 7.48 -13.40 -27.51
CA ALA A 4 7.63 -12.25 -26.63
C ALA A 4 7.37 -10.92 -27.37
N GLU A 5 7.82 -10.80 -28.61
CA GLU A 5 7.58 -9.62 -29.44
C GLU A 5 6.10 -9.44 -29.80
N ALA A 6 5.38 -10.53 -30.06
CA ALA A 6 3.93 -10.48 -30.29
C ALA A 6 3.20 -9.98 -29.03
N THR A 7 3.50 -10.56 -27.86
CA THR A 7 2.91 -10.13 -26.58
C THR A 7 3.28 -8.68 -26.24
N ALA A 8 4.50 -8.24 -26.57
CA ALA A 8 4.91 -6.86 -26.33
C ALA A 8 4.02 -5.87 -27.10
N ARG A 9 3.73 -6.14 -28.38
CA ARG A 9 2.83 -5.30 -29.18
C ARG A 9 1.40 -5.27 -28.63
N ASP A 10 0.90 -6.40 -28.16
CA ASP A 10 -0.43 -6.47 -27.55
C ASP A 10 -0.51 -5.61 -26.27
N LEU A 11 0.54 -5.68 -25.43
CA LEU A 11 0.64 -4.87 -24.21
C LEU A 11 0.77 -3.37 -24.52
N GLU A 12 1.56 -3.00 -25.52
CA GLU A 12 1.66 -1.60 -25.98
C GLU A 12 0.29 -1.08 -26.42
N GLY A 13 -0.46 -1.86 -27.21
CA GLY A 13 -1.82 -1.54 -27.62
C GLY A 13 -2.75 -1.33 -26.42
N ALA A 14 -2.73 -2.24 -25.45
CA ALA A 14 -3.55 -2.15 -24.25
C ALA A 14 -3.21 -0.93 -23.38
N LEU A 15 -1.91 -0.63 -23.20
CA LEU A 15 -1.46 0.51 -22.40
C LEU A 15 -1.82 1.86 -23.04
N ASN A 16 -1.77 1.94 -24.38
CA ASN A 16 -2.22 3.13 -25.11
C ASN A 16 -3.73 3.37 -24.94
N LEU A 17 -4.53 2.30 -24.92
CA LEU A 17 -5.98 2.39 -24.68
C LEU A 17 -6.31 2.80 -23.24
N ALA A 18 -5.47 2.46 -22.26
CA ALA A 18 -5.70 2.78 -20.85
C ALA A 18 -5.60 4.29 -20.52
N GLY A 19 -5.06 5.12 -21.42
CA GLY A 19 -5.08 6.59 -21.28
C GLY A 19 -4.25 7.11 -20.11
N ASN A 20 -3.22 6.39 -19.70
CA ASN A 20 -2.34 6.82 -18.60
C ASN A 20 -1.56 8.09 -18.98
N ALA A 21 -1.42 9.02 -18.03
CA ALA A 21 -0.64 10.25 -18.23
C ALA A 21 0.84 10.00 -18.60
N SER A 22 1.37 8.83 -18.24
CA SER A 22 2.66 8.31 -18.69
C SER A 22 2.49 6.83 -19.03
N VAL A 23 2.76 6.48 -20.28
CA VAL A 23 2.68 5.10 -20.79
C VAL A 23 4.02 4.40 -20.48
N PRO A 24 4.03 3.32 -19.68
CA PRO A 24 5.27 2.63 -19.37
C PRO A 24 5.79 1.89 -20.62
N PRO A 25 7.12 1.86 -20.84
CA PRO A 25 7.71 1.15 -21.97
C PRO A 25 7.56 -0.37 -21.81
N VAL A 26 7.32 -1.07 -22.92
CA VAL A 26 7.25 -2.53 -22.96
C VAL A 26 8.54 -3.08 -23.58
N LEU A 27 9.23 -3.96 -22.87
CA LEU A 27 10.53 -4.50 -23.27
C LEU A 27 10.50 -6.03 -23.31
N CYS A 28 11.16 -6.60 -24.31
CA CYS A 28 11.42 -8.03 -24.37
C CYS A 28 12.77 -8.34 -23.71
N CYS A 29 12.79 -9.24 -22.73
CA CYS A 29 14.04 -9.75 -22.15
C CYS A 29 13.96 -11.25 -21.87
N SER A 30 15.13 -11.88 -21.73
CA SER A 30 15.27 -13.30 -21.36
C SER A 30 16.41 -13.45 -20.36
N ALA A 31 16.07 -13.86 -19.15
CA ALA A 31 17.06 -14.12 -18.10
C ALA A 31 17.91 -15.35 -18.38
N LEU A 32 17.43 -16.29 -19.21
CA LEU A 32 18.13 -17.53 -19.53
C LEU A 32 19.39 -17.30 -20.36
N ASP A 33 19.34 -16.33 -21.28
CA ASP A 33 20.43 -16.03 -22.22
C ASP A 33 20.87 -14.56 -22.16
N GLY A 34 20.38 -13.80 -21.18
CA GLY A 34 20.76 -12.41 -20.92
C GLY A 34 20.23 -11.38 -21.92
N ARG A 35 19.47 -11.78 -22.94
CA ARG A 35 18.98 -10.84 -23.97
C ARG A 35 18.06 -9.79 -23.38
N GLY A 36 18.24 -8.53 -23.78
CA GLY A 36 17.39 -7.39 -23.38
C GLY A 36 17.54 -6.95 -21.92
N MET A 37 18.43 -7.57 -21.14
CA MET A 37 18.66 -7.18 -19.73
C MET A 37 19.29 -5.79 -19.61
N ASP A 38 20.19 -5.43 -20.52
CA ASP A 38 20.78 -4.10 -20.58
C ASP A 38 19.73 -3.01 -20.90
N ASP A 39 18.77 -3.33 -21.78
CA ASP A 39 17.65 -2.44 -22.12
C ASP A 39 16.74 -2.21 -20.92
N VAL A 40 16.50 -3.26 -20.11
CA VAL A 40 15.74 -3.15 -18.86
C VAL A 40 16.47 -2.23 -17.88
N LEU A 41 17.77 -2.42 -17.67
CA LEU A 41 18.56 -1.61 -16.75
C LEU A 41 18.64 -0.14 -17.19
N SER A 42 18.88 0.12 -18.48
CA SER A 42 18.93 1.48 -19.02
C SER A 42 17.59 2.19 -18.87
N THR A 43 16.49 1.49 -19.15
CA THR A 43 15.14 2.02 -19.00
C THR A 43 14.81 2.32 -17.55
N LEU A 44 15.16 1.43 -16.61
CA LEU A 44 14.98 1.67 -15.17
C LEU A 44 15.75 2.89 -14.69
N ASN A 45 16.99 3.07 -15.16
CA ASN A 45 17.80 4.24 -14.83
C ASN A 45 17.18 5.53 -15.39
N SER A 46 16.66 5.51 -16.62
CA SER A 46 15.96 6.65 -17.23
C SER A 46 14.71 7.04 -16.43
N ILE A 47 13.86 6.06 -16.09
CA ILE A 47 12.66 6.29 -15.27
C ILE A 47 13.04 6.86 -13.89
N ARG A 48 14.09 6.31 -13.26
CA ARG A 48 14.57 6.83 -11.97
C ARG A 48 15.03 8.28 -12.11
N GLY A 49 15.84 8.59 -13.11
CA GLY A 49 16.32 9.95 -13.37
C GLY A 49 15.18 10.93 -13.56
N HIS A 50 14.18 10.59 -14.37
CA HIS A 50 13.00 11.42 -14.57
C HIS A 50 12.20 11.64 -13.28
N LEU A 51 12.01 10.60 -12.46
CA LEU A 51 11.33 10.71 -11.16
C LEU A 51 12.13 11.52 -10.14
N GLU A 52 13.47 11.49 -10.22
CA GLU A 52 14.35 12.29 -9.37
C GLU A 52 14.32 13.77 -9.76
N GLU A 53 14.47 14.07 -11.05
CA GLU A 53 14.44 15.43 -11.61
C GLU A 53 13.10 16.13 -11.37
N SER A 54 11.98 15.39 -11.54
CA SER A 54 10.64 15.91 -11.26
C SER A 54 10.31 16.01 -9.76
N GLY A 55 11.15 15.48 -8.87
CA GLY A 55 10.90 15.37 -7.44
C GLY A 55 9.82 14.35 -7.06
N GLU A 56 9.20 13.69 -8.05
CA GLU A 56 8.13 12.73 -7.83
C GLU A 56 8.60 11.50 -7.05
N LEU A 57 9.87 11.11 -7.17
CA LEU A 57 10.44 10.00 -6.40
C LEU A 57 10.34 10.24 -4.90
N ALA A 58 10.73 11.43 -4.43
CA ALA A 58 10.68 11.81 -3.02
C ALA A 58 9.24 11.87 -2.52
N LEU A 59 8.34 12.47 -3.30
CA LEU A 59 6.90 12.55 -3.00
C LEU A 59 6.28 11.16 -2.86
N ARG A 60 6.53 10.26 -3.82
CA ARG A 60 6.02 8.88 -3.80
C ARG A 60 6.60 8.09 -2.61
N ARG A 61 7.89 8.27 -2.29
CA ARG A 61 8.52 7.65 -1.11
C ARG A 61 7.91 8.14 0.20
N GLY A 62 7.66 9.45 0.32
CA GLY A 62 7.00 10.04 1.47
C GLY A 62 5.60 9.48 1.68
N LYS A 63 4.76 9.46 0.62
CA LYS A 63 3.42 8.86 0.66
C LYS A 63 3.45 7.38 1.09
N ARG A 64 4.34 6.57 0.51
CA ARG A 64 4.50 5.16 0.89
C ARG A 64 4.94 5.00 2.35
N SER A 65 5.87 5.84 2.81
CA SER A 65 6.37 5.79 4.19
C SER A 65 5.28 6.16 5.19
N LEU A 66 4.50 7.21 4.91
CA LEU A 66 3.36 7.59 5.74
C LEU A 66 2.30 6.48 5.78
N SER A 67 1.95 5.92 4.62
CA SER A 67 1.01 4.79 4.53
C SER A 67 1.53 3.56 5.31
N ARG A 68 2.83 3.28 5.23
CA ARG A 68 3.48 2.23 6.03
C ARG A 68 3.35 2.50 7.53
N VAL A 69 3.62 3.71 7.99
CA VAL A 69 3.49 4.12 9.39
C VAL A 69 2.04 3.94 9.86
N GLN A 70 1.06 4.42 9.09
CA GLN A 70 -0.37 4.26 9.41
C GLN A 70 -0.76 2.78 9.53
N SER A 71 -0.32 1.94 8.59
CA SER A 71 -0.57 0.49 8.63
C SER A 71 0.05 -0.16 9.87
N LEU A 72 1.31 0.15 10.19
CA LEU A 72 1.98 -0.40 11.36
C LEU A 72 1.32 0.02 12.67
N ILE A 73 0.89 1.28 12.77
CA ILE A 73 0.15 1.80 13.92
C ILE A 73 -1.20 1.09 14.03
N GLY A 74 -1.98 1.00 12.95
CA GLY A 74 -3.28 0.34 12.94
C GLY A 74 -3.19 -1.14 13.36
N ASP A 75 -2.21 -1.86 12.82
CA ASP A 75 -1.92 -3.24 13.18
C ASP A 75 -1.50 -3.38 14.65
N GLY A 76 -0.62 -2.49 15.12
CA GLY A 76 -0.15 -2.45 16.50
C GLY A 76 -1.30 -2.19 17.48
N LEU A 77 -2.12 -1.18 17.20
CA LEU A 77 -3.30 -0.84 17.99
C LEU A 77 -4.29 -2.00 18.02
N ARG A 78 -4.63 -2.58 16.87
CA ARG A 78 -5.55 -3.73 16.81
C ARG A 78 -5.02 -4.89 17.65
N ARG A 79 -3.74 -5.25 17.52
CA ARG A 79 -3.13 -6.33 18.30
C ARG A 79 -3.21 -6.04 19.80
N ARG A 80 -2.71 -4.89 20.25
CA ARG A 80 -2.68 -4.52 21.67
C ARG A 80 -4.08 -4.37 22.26
N ALA A 81 -5.01 -3.77 21.51
CA ALA A 81 -6.39 -3.56 21.92
C ALA A 81 -7.08 -4.90 22.26
N TRP A 82 -7.05 -5.85 21.31
CA TRP A 82 -7.81 -7.08 21.44
C TRP A 82 -7.09 -8.19 22.21
N LYS A 83 -5.75 -8.28 22.13
CA LYS A 83 -4.99 -9.32 22.82
C LYS A 83 -4.59 -8.93 24.23
N ASP A 84 -4.09 -7.71 24.41
CA ASP A 84 -3.47 -7.30 25.69
C ASP A 84 -4.42 -6.40 26.52
N GLY A 85 -5.37 -5.72 25.86
CA GLY A 85 -6.11 -4.58 26.41
C GLY A 85 -7.44 -4.87 27.09
N ASN A 86 -7.79 -6.14 27.35
CA ASN A 86 -9.07 -6.54 27.96
C ASN A 86 -10.34 -6.04 27.22
N LEU A 87 -10.20 -5.50 26.00
CA LEU A 87 -11.31 -4.98 25.20
C LEU A 87 -12.24 -6.09 24.72
N ALA A 88 -11.71 -7.28 24.47
CA ALA A 88 -12.51 -8.46 24.14
C ALA A 88 -13.51 -8.79 25.25
N SER A 89 -13.06 -8.83 26.51
CA SER A 89 -13.92 -9.10 27.66
C SER A 89 -14.96 -8.00 27.87
N ARG A 90 -14.57 -6.73 27.68
CA ARG A 90 -15.50 -5.60 27.80
C ARG A 90 -16.57 -5.60 26.71
N ALA A 91 -16.17 -5.84 25.46
CA ALA A 91 -17.11 -5.98 24.35
C ALA A 91 -18.09 -7.12 24.61
N ARG A 92 -17.58 -8.27 25.07
CA ARG A 92 -18.42 -9.42 25.43
C ARG A 92 -19.44 -9.06 26.52
N LYS A 93 -19.01 -8.39 27.59
CA LYS A 93 -19.91 -7.95 28.67
C LYS A 93 -21.04 -7.04 28.16
N LEU A 94 -20.73 -6.05 27.34
CA LEU A 94 -21.73 -5.12 26.81
C LEU A 94 -22.72 -5.82 25.85
N LEU A 95 -22.24 -6.80 25.07
CA LEU A 95 -23.10 -7.62 24.22
C LEU A 95 -24.02 -8.52 25.06
N GLU A 96 -23.50 -9.12 26.15
CA GLU A 96 -24.29 -9.91 27.11
C GLU A 96 -25.36 -9.06 27.82
N GLU A 97 -25.09 -7.77 28.03
CA GLU A 97 -26.07 -6.78 28.52
C GLU A 97 -27.14 -6.38 27.47
N GLY A 98 -27.09 -6.97 26.27
CA GLY A 98 -28.08 -6.77 25.21
C GLY A 98 -27.83 -5.56 24.31
N MET A 99 -26.66 -4.91 24.43
CA MET A 99 -26.31 -3.78 23.58
C MET A 99 -25.97 -4.24 22.15
N PRO A 100 -26.50 -3.60 21.09
CA PRO A 100 -26.17 -3.95 19.71
C PRO A 100 -24.71 -3.64 19.38
N ALA A 101 -24.13 -4.39 18.45
CA ALA A 101 -22.68 -4.39 18.17
C ALA A 101 -22.15 -3.01 17.73
N GLU A 102 -22.95 -2.25 16.99
CA GLU A 102 -22.59 -0.91 16.51
C GLU A 102 -22.44 0.07 17.68
N GLN A 103 -23.32 -0.03 18.68
CA GLN A 103 -23.24 0.79 19.90
C GLN A 103 -22.05 0.37 20.78
N VAL A 104 -21.82 -0.94 20.93
CA VAL A 104 -20.66 -1.45 21.66
C VAL A 104 -19.36 -0.93 21.04
N ALA A 105 -19.25 -0.96 19.71
CA ALA A 105 -18.09 -0.45 18.98
C ALA A 105 -17.88 1.06 19.24
N GLY A 106 -18.94 1.87 19.19
CA GLY A 106 -18.88 3.31 19.48
C GLY A 106 -18.36 3.60 20.88
N VAL A 107 -18.96 2.99 21.91
CA VAL A 107 -18.59 3.20 23.32
C VAL A 107 -17.13 2.80 23.59
N ILE A 108 -16.69 1.68 23.01
CA ILE A 108 -15.32 1.21 23.16
C ILE A 108 -14.34 2.14 22.46
N LEU A 109 -14.66 2.59 21.24
CA LEU A 109 -13.80 3.47 20.46
C LEU A 109 -13.63 4.82 21.14
N GLU A 110 -14.71 5.46 21.59
CA GLU A 110 -14.65 6.76 22.28
C GLU A 110 -13.73 6.70 23.51
N ARG A 111 -13.88 5.67 24.35
CA ARG A 111 -13.00 5.48 25.50
C ARG A 111 -11.55 5.22 25.12
N ALA A 112 -11.31 4.47 24.05
CA ALA A 112 -9.96 4.21 23.57
C ALA A 112 -9.30 5.52 23.06
N LEU A 113 -10.07 6.38 22.38
CA LEU A 113 -9.61 7.68 21.91
C LEU A 113 -9.32 8.65 23.06
N MET A 114 -10.18 8.71 24.09
CA MET A 114 -9.92 9.54 25.28
C MET A 114 -8.58 9.19 25.95
N LYS A 115 -8.30 7.89 26.13
CA LYS A 115 -7.03 7.45 26.72
C LYS A 115 -5.82 7.77 25.84
N LEU A 116 -5.97 7.73 24.52
CA LEU A 116 -4.91 8.11 23.58
C LEU A 116 -4.64 9.62 23.64
N SER A 117 -5.67 10.46 23.78
CA SER A 117 -5.47 11.91 23.95
C SER A 117 -4.80 12.28 25.27
N GLU A 118 -5.09 11.55 26.36
CA GLU A 118 -4.45 11.75 27.68
C GLU A 118 -2.97 11.36 27.69
N THR A 119 -2.54 10.44 26.82
CA THR A 119 -1.15 9.96 26.75
C THR A 119 -0.29 10.69 25.72
N ALA A 120 -0.90 11.55 24.89
CA ALA A 120 -0.22 12.36 23.89
C ALA A 120 0.10 13.79 24.35
N GLN A 121 -0.33 14.18 25.55
CA GLN A 121 0.06 15.40 26.27
C GLN A 121 1.22 15.12 27.23
#